data_AF-A0A3S0KBG7-F1
#
_entry.id   AF-A0A3S0KBG7-F1
#
_cell.length_a   1.000
_cell.length_b   1.000
_cell.length_c   1.000
_cell.angle_alpha   90.00
_cell.angle_beta   90.00
_cell.angle_gamma   90.00
#
_symmetry.space_group_name_H-M   'P 1'
#
loop_
_entity.id
_entity.type
_entity.pdbx_description
1 polymer ?
#
loop_
_entity_poly.entity_id
_entity_poly.type
_entity_poly.pdbx_seq_one_letter_code
_entity_poly.pdbx_strand_id
1 'polypeptide(L)'
;MRGAALCGALTLSVALATATPAPAQDSPKRDALDWLAGEPMTLLDWGIARLRGDLEGAAADAAAAGRSTLGRSGVFYRPQDRKIVGYASFVEPVANRTDAVCVELFARVASALLHGAPQGSGGASWYLESLFGHEARTATRPQDLGEQMADRVALQITIGARPAAAFEDTRRVVCTGRLDSPPTGLALRIEG
;
A
#
# COMPACT_ATOMS: atom_id res chain seq x y z
N MET A 1 -60.93 -40.03 -34.07
CA MET A 1 -61.07 -41.48 -34.38
C MET A 1 -59.82 -41.93 -35.12
N ARG A 2 -59.18 -43.01 -34.65
CA ARG A 2 -58.24 -43.93 -35.36
C ARG A 2 -56.96 -43.28 -35.93
N GLY A 3 -55.78 -43.55 -35.38
CA GLY A 3 -55.01 -44.80 -35.47
C GLY A 3 -53.63 -44.43 -36.06
N ALA A 4 -52.52 -45.12 -35.89
CA ALA A 4 -52.19 -46.39 -35.28
C ALA A 4 -50.67 -46.37 -34.96
N ALA A 5 -50.27 -47.17 -33.98
CA ALA A 5 -48.87 -47.48 -33.69
C ALA A 5 -48.23 -48.30 -34.83
N LEU A 6 -46.91 -48.17 -35.00
CA LEU A 6 -46.10 -49.26 -35.55
C LEU A 6 -44.65 -49.17 -35.08
N CYS A 7 -44.24 -50.25 -34.43
CA CYS A 7 -42.88 -50.65 -34.10
C CYS A 7 -41.98 -50.68 -35.34
N GLY A 8 -40.71 -50.30 -35.17
CA GLY A 8 -39.66 -50.49 -36.17
C GLY A 8 -38.30 -50.59 -35.51
N ALA A 9 -37.70 -51.78 -35.58
CA ALA A 9 -36.54 -52.26 -34.84
C ALA A 9 -35.19 -51.57 -35.13
N LEU A 10 -34.36 -51.53 -34.08
CA LEU A 10 -32.92 -51.82 -34.02
C LEU A 10 -32.06 -51.67 -35.29
N THR A 11 -31.05 -50.80 -35.18
CA THR A 11 -29.67 -51.08 -35.63
C THR A 11 -28.67 -50.32 -34.74
N LEU A 12 -28.10 -51.03 -33.76
CA LEU A 12 -26.94 -50.58 -32.99
C LEU A 12 -25.69 -50.74 -33.87
N SER A 13 -25.23 -49.66 -34.49
CA SER A 13 -23.91 -49.64 -35.15
C SER A 13 -22.88 -49.10 -34.15
N VAL A 14 -22.11 -50.01 -33.55
CA VAL A 14 -20.92 -49.69 -32.74
C VAL A 14 -19.84 -49.19 -33.69
N ALA A 15 -19.71 -47.87 -33.83
CA ALA A 15 -18.56 -47.26 -34.48
C ALA A 15 -17.39 -47.25 -33.49
N LEU A 16 -16.35 -48.04 -33.77
CA LEU A 16 -15.05 -47.93 -33.10
C LEU A 16 -14.48 -46.54 -33.41
N ALA A 17 -14.58 -45.62 -32.46
CA ALA A 17 -13.86 -44.36 -32.49
C ALA A 17 -12.37 -44.63 -32.29
N THR A 18 -11.60 -44.58 -33.36
CA THR A 18 -10.15 -44.42 -33.31
C THR A 18 -9.85 -43.07 -32.65
N ALA A 19 -9.49 -43.08 -31.37
CA ALA A 19 -8.98 -41.92 -30.67
C ALA A 19 -7.62 -41.54 -31.26
N THR A 20 -7.61 -40.60 -32.21
CA THR A 20 -6.40 -39.89 -32.59
C THR A 20 -5.97 -39.02 -31.40
N PRO A 21 -4.73 -39.13 -30.89
CA PRO A 21 -4.25 -38.22 -29.87
C PRO A 21 -4.24 -36.80 -30.47
N ALA A 22 -5.03 -35.90 -29.91
CA ALA A 22 -4.91 -34.48 -30.20
C ALA A 22 -3.48 -34.06 -29.82
N PRO A 23 -2.73 -33.37 -30.69
CA PRO A 23 -1.47 -32.78 -30.27
C PRO A 23 -1.79 -31.83 -29.12
N ALA A 24 -1.16 -32.05 -27.97
CA ALA A 24 -1.14 -31.07 -26.91
C ALA A 24 -0.57 -29.79 -27.51
N GLN A 25 -1.45 -28.85 -27.83
CA GLN A 25 -1.04 -27.54 -28.30
C GLN A 25 -0.38 -26.87 -27.11
N ASP A 26 0.96 -26.88 -27.11
CA ASP A 26 1.76 -25.98 -26.28
C ASP A 26 1.25 -24.57 -26.58
N SER A 27 0.37 -24.09 -25.69
CA SER A 27 -0.06 -22.70 -25.73
C SER A 27 1.21 -21.88 -25.59
N PRO A 28 1.51 -20.95 -26.52
CA PRO A 28 2.72 -20.15 -26.41
C PRO A 28 2.72 -19.53 -25.02
N LYS A 29 3.75 -19.83 -24.21
CA LYS A 29 3.93 -19.25 -22.88
C LYS A 29 3.90 -17.73 -23.09
N ARG A 30 2.77 -17.09 -22.75
CA ARG A 30 2.65 -15.64 -22.76
C ARG A 30 3.83 -15.10 -21.96
N ASP A 31 4.57 -14.18 -22.55
CA ASP A 31 5.63 -13.49 -21.83
C ASP A 31 5.01 -12.81 -20.61
N ALA A 32 5.62 -13.04 -19.44
CA ALA A 32 5.12 -12.49 -18.19
C ALA A 32 5.15 -10.95 -18.21
N LEU A 33 6.10 -10.36 -18.95
CA LEU A 33 6.19 -8.91 -19.13
C LEU A 33 5.06 -8.37 -20.00
N ASP A 34 4.70 -9.05 -21.09
CA ASP A 34 3.56 -8.68 -21.94
C ASP A 34 2.23 -8.79 -21.18
N TRP A 35 2.11 -9.79 -20.30
CA TRP A 35 0.95 -9.95 -19.44
C TRP A 35 0.86 -8.82 -18.39
N LEU A 36 1.95 -8.54 -17.68
CA LEU A 36 2.02 -7.44 -16.70
C LEU A 36 1.81 -6.06 -17.34
N ALA A 37 2.30 -5.84 -18.55
CA ALA A 37 2.09 -4.60 -19.31
C ALA A 37 0.62 -4.40 -19.72
N GLY A 38 -0.17 -5.49 -19.76
CA GLY A 38 -1.60 -5.45 -20.06
C GLY A 38 -2.50 -5.27 -18.83
N GLU A 39 -1.99 -5.39 -17.60
CA GLU A 39 -2.79 -5.21 -16.39
C GLU A 39 -2.93 -3.72 -16.03
N PRO A 40 -4.15 -3.17 -15.91
CA PRO A 40 -4.34 -1.77 -15.56
C PRO A 40 -3.98 -1.51 -14.09
N MET A 41 -3.00 -0.64 -13.85
CA MET A 41 -2.72 -0.09 -12.53
C MET A 41 -3.87 0.80 -12.07
N THR A 42 -4.38 0.59 -10.85
CA THR A 42 -5.45 1.45 -10.31
C THR A 42 -4.87 2.79 -9.84
N LEU A 43 -5.73 3.83 -9.77
CA LEU A 43 -5.36 5.13 -9.18
C LEU A 43 -4.85 4.99 -7.74
N LEU A 44 -5.42 4.04 -6.99
CA LEU A 44 -5.01 3.74 -5.63
C LEU A 44 -3.58 3.18 -5.61
N ASP A 45 -3.27 2.22 -6.48
CA ASP A 45 -1.95 1.60 -6.57
C ASP A 45 -0.88 2.61 -6.98
N TRP A 46 -1.20 3.48 -7.94
CA TRP A 46 -0.34 4.60 -8.34
C TRP A 46 -0.08 5.57 -7.18
N GLY A 47 -1.13 6.00 -6.47
CA GLY A 47 -1.00 6.89 -5.33
C GLY A 47 -0.18 6.27 -4.19
N ILE A 48 -0.35 4.97 -3.92
CA ILE A 48 0.46 4.23 -2.93
C ILE A 48 1.92 4.13 -3.37
N ALA A 49 2.19 3.83 -4.64
CA ALA A 49 3.55 3.74 -5.17
C ALA A 49 4.28 5.09 -5.07
N ARG A 50 3.59 6.18 -5.41
CA ARG A 50 4.16 7.54 -5.32
C ARG A 50 4.40 7.96 -3.88
N LEU A 51 3.41 7.77 -2.99
CA LEU A 51 3.56 8.04 -1.56
C LEU A 51 4.72 7.24 -0.96
N ARG A 52 4.97 6.02 -1.43
CA ARG A 52 6.12 5.21 -1.00
C ARG A 52 7.45 5.84 -1.38
N GLY A 53 7.59 6.32 -2.62
CA GLY A 53 8.80 7.01 -3.06
C GLY A 53 9.05 8.31 -2.28
N ASP A 54 8.01 9.11 -2.09
CA ASP A 54 8.09 10.36 -1.33
C ASP A 54 8.44 10.09 0.15
N LEU A 55 7.86 9.04 0.76
CA LEU A 55 8.17 8.61 2.12
C LEU A 55 9.59 8.09 2.28
N GLU A 56 10.12 7.36 1.30
CA GLU A 56 11.50 6.88 1.32
C GLU A 56 12.49 8.05 1.37
N GLY A 57 12.31 9.04 0.50
CA GLY A 57 13.10 10.27 0.51
C GLY A 57 12.97 11.05 1.83
N ALA A 58 11.73 11.32 2.25
CA ALA A 58 11.45 12.05 3.49
C ALA A 58 12.03 11.36 4.74
N ALA A 59 11.97 10.02 4.80
CA ALA A 59 12.54 9.26 5.91
C ALA A 59 14.06 9.24 5.89
N ALA A 60 14.68 9.17 4.71
CA ALA A 60 16.13 9.25 4.56
C ALA A 60 16.67 10.63 4.98
N ASP A 61 16.00 11.70 4.56
CA ASP A 61 16.35 13.08 4.92
C ASP A 61 16.17 13.33 6.42
N ALA A 62 15.07 12.84 7.01
CA ALA A 62 14.84 12.91 8.45
C ALA A 62 15.94 12.16 9.23
N ALA A 63 16.34 10.98 8.75
CA ALA A 63 17.44 10.21 9.35
C ALA A 63 18.76 10.98 9.33
N ALA A 64 19.13 11.52 8.16
CA ALA A 64 20.36 12.29 7.97
C ALA A 64 20.40 13.53 8.87
N ALA A 65 19.29 14.27 8.95
CA ALA A 65 19.19 15.49 9.76
C ALA A 65 19.13 15.22 11.27
N GLY A 66 18.66 14.04 11.70
CA GLY A 66 18.54 13.65 13.12
C GLY A 66 19.77 12.91 13.66
N ARG A 67 20.71 12.50 12.80
CA ARG A 67 21.75 11.48 13.09
C ARG A 67 21.14 10.12 13.49
N SER A 68 19.92 9.87 13.06
CA SER A 68 19.21 8.60 13.20
C SER A 68 19.62 7.67 12.06
N THR A 69 19.43 6.36 12.24
CA THR A 69 19.62 5.40 11.15
C THR A 69 18.27 4.92 10.65
N LEU A 70 17.96 5.14 9.38
CA LEU A 70 16.77 4.55 8.76
C LEU A 70 16.97 3.04 8.62
N GLY A 71 16.07 2.24 9.19
CA GLY A 71 16.07 0.78 9.06
C GLY A 71 15.25 0.31 7.86
N ARG A 72 13.99 0.75 7.78
CA ARG A 72 13.06 0.42 6.68
C ARG A 72 11.95 1.45 6.60
N SER A 73 11.46 1.75 5.41
CA SER A 73 10.20 2.45 5.19
C SER A 73 9.31 1.69 4.20
N GLY A 74 8.04 2.07 4.14
CA GLY A 74 7.11 1.53 3.16
C GLY A 74 5.70 2.05 3.33
N VAL A 75 4.83 1.64 2.40
CA VAL A 75 3.41 2.00 2.41
C VAL A 75 2.60 0.77 2.05
N PHE A 76 1.53 0.51 2.82
CA PHE A 76 0.58 -0.55 2.55
C PHE A 76 -0.87 -0.09 2.80
N TYR A 77 -1.81 -0.73 2.13
CA TYR A 77 -3.24 -0.56 2.39
C TYR A 77 -3.71 -1.63 3.38
N ARG A 78 -4.48 -1.21 4.38
CA ARG A 78 -5.09 -2.07 5.41
C ARG A 78 -6.60 -2.17 5.13
N PRO A 79 -7.10 -3.28 4.56
CA PRO A 79 -8.51 -3.41 4.17
C PRO A 79 -9.49 -3.36 5.34
N GLN A 80 -9.07 -3.78 6.53
CA GLN A 80 -9.91 -3.93 7.72
C GLN A 80 -10.52 -2.60 8.17
N ASP A 81 -9.73 -1.52 8.10
CA ASP A 81 -10.14 -0.17 8.47
C ASP A 81 -10.03 0.83 7.31
N ARG A 82 -9.77 0.32 6.09
CA ARG A 82 -9.64 1.08 4.85
C ARG A 82 -8.61 2.22 4.94
N LYS A 83 -7.52 1.99 5.65
CA LYS A 83 -6.43 2.98 5.79
C LYS A 83 -5.21 2.66 4.94
N ILE A 84 -4.55 3.70 4.47
CA ILE A 84 -3.20 3.62 3.90
C ILE A 84 -2.23 3.97 5.02
N VAL A 85 -1.32 3.08 5.33
CA VAL A 85 -0.32 3.27 6.38
C VAL A 85 1.04 3.41 5.75
N GLY A 86 1.59 4.63 5.81
CA GLY A 86 3.01 4.86 5.60
C GLY A 86 3.76 4.57 6.89
N TYR A 87 4.79 3.75 6.83
CA TYR A 87 5.62 3.42 7.99
C TYR A 87 7.09 3.73 7.73
N ALA A 88 7.78 4.19 8.77
CA ALA A 88 9.23 4.34 8.78
C ALA A 88 9.79 3.90 10.13
N SER A 89 10.74 2.97 10.08
CA SER A 89 11.41 2.39 11.24
C SER A 89 12.82 2.93 11.33
N PHE A 90 13.14 3.55 12.46
CA PHE A 90 14.44 4.11 12.79
C PHE A 90 15.12 3.26 13.86
N VAL A 91 16.44 3.21 13.75
CA VAL A 91 17.31 2.54 14.70
C VAL A 91 17.96 3.60 15.56
N GLU A 92 17.77 3.46 16.88
CA GLU A 92 18.29 4.37 17.89
C GLU A 92 18.95 3.61 19.05
N PRO A 93 19.96 4.21 19.71
CA PRO A 93 20.46 3.73 20.99
C PRO A 93 19.37 3.81 22.06
N VAL A 94 19.46 2.98 23.10
CA VAL A 94 18.44 2.85 24.16
C VAL A 94 18.05 4.21 24.76
N ALA A 95 19.02 5.10 24.98
CA ALA A 95 18.80 6.44 25.54
C ALA A 95 17.89 7.33 24.66
N ASN A 96 17.84 7.09 23.35
CA ASN A 96 17.05 7.86 22.40
C ASN A 96 15.70 7.23 22.08
N ARG A 97 15.38 6.03 22.61
CA ARG A 97 14.10 5.35 22.38
C ARG A 97 13.02 5.93 23.30
N THR A 98 12.63 7.16 22.99
CA THR A 98 11.69 7.95 23.78
C THR A 98 10.56 8.49 22.91
N ASP A 99 9.44 8.82 23.54
CA ASP A 99 8.29 9.43 22.85
C ASP A 99 8.68 10.74 22.16
N ALA A 100 9.52 11.55 22.82
CA ALA A 100 9.99 12.83 22.28
C ALA A 100 10.74 12.68 20.96
N VAL A 101 11.65 11.71 20.87
CA VAL A 101 12.41 11.43 19.63
C VAL A 101 11.47 10.87 18.55
N CYS A 102 10.48 10.05 18.92
CA CYS A 102 9.49 9.56 17.95
C CYS A 102 8.67 10.70 17.36
N VAL A 103 8.16 11.58 18.22
CA VAL A 103 7.39 12.77 17.83
C VAL A 103 8.23 13.70 16.94
N GLU A 104 9.52 13.88 17.27
CA GLU A 104 10.43 14.68 16.46
C GLU A 104 10.63 14.09 15.06
N LEU A 105 10.92 12.79 14.96
CA LEU A 105 11.08 12.09 13.69
C LEU A 105 9.78 12.11 12.88
N PHE A 106 8.63 11.94 13.54
CA PHE A 106 7.32 12.08 12.91
C PHE A 106 7.16 13.47 12.28
N ALA A 107 7.42 14.53 13.04
CA ALA A 107 7.27 15.90 12.56
C ALA A 107 8.21 16.19 11.39
N ARG A 108 9.45 15.70 11.43
CA ARG A 108 10.42 15.86 10.33
C ARG A 108 9.95 15.16 9.06
N VAL A 109 9.55 13.89 9.16
CA VAL A 109 9.07 13.12 8.00
C VAL A 109 7.79 13.74 7.44
N ALA A 110 6.82 14.07 8.28
CA ALA A 110 5.59 14.72 7.86
C ALA A 110 5.86 16.08 7.18
N SER A 111 6.72 16.92 7.77
CA SER A 111 7.08 18.21 7.18
C SER A 111 7.80 18.07 5.83
N ALA A 112 8.62 17.03 5.65
CA ALA A 112 9.28 16.76 4.39
C ALA A 112 8.29 16.29 3.32
N LEU A 113 7.33 15.42 3.67
CA LEU A 113 6.26 14.99 2.77
C LEU A 113 5.37 16.17 2.34
N LEU A 114 5.08 17.09 3.24
CA LEU A 114 4.24 18.26 2.99
C LEU A 114 5.03 19.45 2.41
N HIS A 115 6.29 19.24 2.03
CA HIS A 115 7.12 20.32 1.50
C HIS A 115 6.53 20.87 0.19
N GLY A 116 6.32 22.19 0.13
CA GLY A 116 5.69 22.86 -1.01
C GLY A 116 4.16 22.87 -1.00
N ALA A 117 3.50 22.18 -0.05
CA ALA A 117 2.07 22.33 0.16
C ALA A 117 1.74 23.71 0.78
N PRO A 118 0.50 24.22 0.60
CA PRO A 118 0.06 25.43 1.27
C PRO A 118 0.25 25.33 2.79
N GLN A 119 0.79 26.39 3.39
CA GLN A 119 0.98 26.45 4.83
C GLN A 119 -0.37 26.50 5.57
N GLY A 120 -0.47 25.78 6.68
CA GLY A 120 -1.69 25.72 7.51
C GLY A 120 -2.45 24.39 7.39
N SER A 121 -3.71 24.38 7.83
CA SER A 121 -4.53 23.17 8.02
C SER A 121 -4.91 22.42 6.74
N GLY A 122 -4.52 22.91 5.56
CA GLY A 122 -4.84 22.30 4.25
C GLY A 122 -3.67 21.56 3.59
N GLY A 123 -2.46 21.62 4.14
CA GLY A 123 -1.26 21.09 3.49
C GLY A 123 -1.34 19.59 3.18
N ALA A 124 -1.80 18.79 4.15
CA ALA A 124 -1.97 17.34 3.99
C ALA A 124 -3.03 16.98 2.95
N SER A 125 -4.21 17.62 3.02
CA SER A 125 -5.28 17.40 2.04
C SER A 125 -4.83 17.73 0.62
N TRP A 126 -4.14 18.87 0.44
CA TRP A 126 -3.62 19.29 -0.86
C TRP A 126 -2.59 18.30 -1.41
N TYR A 127 -1.62 17.89 -0.58
CA TYR A 127 -0.58 16.94 -0.96
C TYR A 127 -1.20 15.61 -1.39
N LEU A 128 -2.09 15.06 -0.58
CA LEU A 128 -2.73 13.78 -0.86
C LEU A 128 -3.68 13.85 -2.07
N GLU A 129 -4.37 14.97 -2.28
CA GLU A 129 -5.16 15.15 -3.51
C GLU A 129 -4.25 15.14 -4.74
N SER A 130 -3.08 15.78 -4.68
CA SER A 130 -2.12 15.82 -5.79
C SER A 130 -1.58 14.41 -6.14
N LEU A 131 -1.42 13.55 -5.13
CA LEU A 131 -0.95 12.17 -5.28
C LEU A 131 -2.02 11.26 -5.87
N PHE A 132 -3.21 11.25 -5.26
CA PHE A 132 -4.27 10.29 -5.57
C PHE A 132 -5.23 10.77 -6.66
N GLY A 133 -5.18 12.06 -7.02
CA GLY A 133 -6.04 12.68 -8.03
C GLY A 133 -5.40 12.85 -9.41
N HIS A 134 -4.12 12.49 -9.60
CA HIS A 134 -3.31 12.89 -10.77
C HIS A 134 -3.94 12.59 -12.14
N GLU A 135 -4.62 11.45 -12.29
CA GLU A 135 -5.26 11.02 -13.55
C GLU A 135 -6.78 11.22 -13.57
N ALA A 136 -7.40 11.51 -12.42
CA ALA A 136 -8.84 11.77 -12.30
C ALA A 136 -9.18 13.22 -12.70
N ARG A 137 -8.72 13.68 -13.88
CA ARG A 137 -8.97 15.05 -14.39
C ARG A 137 -10.42 15.28 -14.88
N THR A 138 -11.29 14.29 -14.78
CA THR A 138 -12.68 14.31 -15.26
C THR A 138 -13.71 14.19 -14.13
N ALA A 139 -14.99 14.39 -14.47
CA ALA A 139 -16.16 14.60 -13.59
C ALA A 139 -16.48 13.54 -12.51
N THR A 140 -15.64 12.52 -12.35
CA THR A 140 -15.79 11.43 -11.37
C THR A 140 -14.91 11.57 -10.12
N ARG A 141 -14.07 12.62 -10.02
CA ARG A 141 -13.30 12.90 -8.80
C ARG A 141 -14.24 13.33 -7.65
N PRO A 142 -14.13 12.73 -6.45
CA PRO A 142 -14.82 13.24 -5.26
C PRO A 142 -14.43 14.70 -4.98
N GLN A 143 -15.40 15.56 -4.64
CA GLN A 143 -15.16 16.99 -4.40
C GLN A 143 -14.25 17.24 -3.19
N ASP A 144 -14.24 16.31 -2.24
CA ASP A 144 -13.53 16.33 -0.97
C ASP A 144 -12.40 15.28 -0.92
N LEU A 145 -11.88 14.87 -2.09
CA LEU A 145 -10.86 13.81 -2.19
C LEU A 145 -9.68 14.04 -1.23
N GLY A 146 -9.12 15.25 -1.19
CA GLY A 146 -7.99 15.56 -0.31
C GLY A 146 -8.29 15.33 1.17
N GLU A 147 -9.46 15.80 1.63
CA GLU A 147 -9.90 15.64 3.02
C GLU A 147 -10.16 14.17 3.36
N GLN A 148 -10.87 13.46 2.48
CA GLN A 148 -11.08 12.02 2.65
C GLN A 148 -9.76 11.25 2.71
N MET A 149 -8.78 11.60 1.87
CA MET A 149 -7.47 10.95 1.91
C MET A 149 -6.69 11.31 3.16
N ALA A 150 -6.77 12.55 3.66
CA ALA A 150 -6.12 12.96 4.92
C ALA A 150 -6.61 12.14 6.13
N ASP A 151 -7.88 11.71 6.14
CA ASP A 151 -8.41 10.83 7.19
C ASP A 151 -7.99 9.36 7.04
N ARG A 152 -7.67 8.94 5.81
CA ARG A 152 -7.37 7.55 5.46
C ARG A 152 -5.87 7.26 5.45
N VAL A 153 -5.03 8.26 5.28
CA VAL A 153 -3.57 8.13 5.31
C VAL A 153 -3.06 8.38 6.72
N ALA A 154 -2.37 7.40 7.27
CA ALA A 154 -1.67 7.51 8.54
C ALA A 154 -0.17 7.32 8.34
N LEU A 155 0.62 8.11 9.07
CA LEU A 155 2.06 7.90 9.22
C LEU A 155 2.31 7.18 10.54
N GLN A 156 3.13 6.14 10.50
CA GLN A 156 3.58 5.40 11.67
C GLN A 156 5.11 5.46 11.70
N ILE A 157 5.66 6.00 12.78
CA ILE A 157 7.09 5.98 13.04
C ILE A 157 7.36 4.98 14.15
N THR A 158 8.38 4.15 13.96
CA THR A 158 8.83 3.18 14.95
C THR A 158 10.30 3.40 15.23
N ILE A 159 10.66 3.51 16.50
CA ILE A 159 12.04 3.56 16.96
C ILE A 159 12.36 2.24 17.66
N GLY A 160 13.45 1.59 17.28
CA GLY A 160 13.86 0.33 17.90
C GLY A 160 15.37 0.08 17.87
N ALA A 161 15.75 -1.12 18.32
CA ALA A 161 17.11 -1.61 18.23
C ALA A 161 17.50 -1.99 16.80
N ARG A 162 18.81 -2.13 16.56
CA ARG A 162 19.30 -2.86 15.37
C ARG A 162 18.84 -4.31 15.46
N PRO A 163 18.58 -5.00 14.33
CA PRO A 163 18.15 -6.40 14.33
C PRO A 163 19.05 -7.32 15.18
N ALA A 164 20.37 -7.14 15.15
CA ALA A 164 21.32 -7.94 15.93
C ALA A 164 21.18 -7.75 17.46
N ALA A 165 20.72 -6.60 17.93
CA ALA A 165 20.54 -6.28 19.35
C ALA A 165 19.08 -6.48 19.82
N ALA A 166 18.16 -6.75 18.89
CA ALA A 166 16.72 -6.90 19.20
C ALA A 166 16.41 -8.15 20.06
N PHE A 167 17.34 -9.09 20.16
CA PHE A 167 17.22 -10.26 21.04
C PHE A 167 17.45 -9.94 22.51
N GLU A 168 18.24 -8.92 22.81
CA GLU A 168 18.56 -8.50 24.18
C GLU A 168 17.62 -7.40 24.66
N ASP A 169 17.14 -6.56 23.74
CA ASP A 169 16.23 -5.46 24.03
C ASP A 169 15.22 -5.30 22.90
N THR A 170 13.99 -5.75 23.18
CA THR A 170 12.83 -5.70 22.28
C THR A 170 12.11 -4.37 22.32
N ARG A 171 12.51 -3.43 23.19
CA ARG A 171 11.78 -2.19 23.41
C ARG A 171 11.74 -1.33 22.15
N ARG A 172 10.53 -0.98 21.76
CA ARG A 172 10.19 -0.10 20.65
C ARG A 172 9.27 1.01 21.12
N VAL A 173 9.45 2.18 20.52
CA VAL A 173 8.53 3.31 20.68
C VAL A 173 7.86 3.53 19.33
N VAL A 174 6.54 3.59 19.33
CA VAL A 174 5.73 3.78 18.14
C VAL A 174 4.88 5.03 18.32
N CYS A 175 4.92 5.93 17.33
CA CYS A 175 4.03 7.08 17.25
C CYS A 175 3.28 7.02 15.92
N THR A 176 1.97 7.25 15.95
CA THR A 176 1.10 7.17 14.77
C THR A 176 0.14 8.34 14.72
N GLY A 177 -0.07 8.92 13.55
CA GLY A 177 -0.99 10.05 13.35
C GLY A 177 -1.27 10.34 11.89
N ARG A 178 -2.12 11.33 11.63
CA ARG A 178 -2.27 11.93 10.29
C ARG A 178 -1.05 12.78 9.96
N LEU A 179 -0.81 13.04 8.68
CA LEU A 179 0.33 13.86 8.23
C LEU A 179 0.33 15.29 8.81
N ASP A 180 -0.85 15.81 9.13
CA ASP A 180 -1.07 17.13 9.74
C ASP A 180 -1.36 17.08 11.25
N SER A 181 -1.18 15.92 11.89
CA SER A 181 -1.41 15.80 13.33
C SER A 181 -0.39 16.63 14.11
N PRO A 182 -0.83 17.47 15.08
CA PRO A 182 0.10 18.12 15.99
C PRO A 182 0.75 17.08 16.92
N PRO A 183 1.86 17.42 17.58
CA PRO A 183 2.53 16.51 18.53
C PRO A 183 1.60 15.87 19.57
N THR A 184 0.63 16.62 20.09
CA THR A 184 -0.35 16.16 21.08
C THR A 184 -1.44 15.26 20.50
N GLY A 185 -1.57 15.20 19.17
CA GLY A 185 -2.55 14.36 18.46
C GLY A 185 -2.01 12.99 18.05
N LEU A 186 -0.76 12.68 18.39
CA LEU A 186 -0.11 11.42 18.03
C LEU A 186 -0.47 10.32 19.03
N ALA A 187 -0.88 9.16 18.51
CA ALA A 187 -1.06 7.96 19.31
C ALA A 187 0.31 7.34 19.61
N LEU A 188 0.71 7.36 20.89
CA LEU A 188 1.98 6.81 21.38
C LEU A 188 1.78 5.42 21.96
N ARG A 189 2.71 4.52 21.67
CA ARG A 189 2.75 3.17 22.24
C ARG A 189 4.19 2.74 22.47
N ILE A 190 4.40 2.06 23.59
CA ILE A 190 5.66 1.37 23.89
C ILE A 190 5.38 -0.12 23.76
N GLU A 191 6.16 -0.80 22.95
CA GLU A 191 6.10 -2.25 22.73
C GLU A 191 7.41 -2.85 23.25
N GLY A 192 7.37 -3.98 23.96
CA GLY A 192 8.57 -4.57 24.55
C GLY A 192 8.27 -5.69 25.52
#